data_AF-A0A7S3ERZ5-F1
#
_entry.id   AF-A0A7S3ERZ5-F1
#
_cell.length_a   1.000
_cell.length_b   1.000
_cell.length_c   1.000
_cell.angle_alpha   90.00
_cell.angle_beta   90.00
_cell.angle_gamma   90.00
#
_symmetry.space_group_name_H-M   'P 1'
#
loop_
_entity.id
_entity.type
_entity.pdbx_description
1 polymer ?
#
loop_
_entity_poly.entity_id
_entity_poly.type
_entity_poly.pdbx_seq_one_letter_code
_entity_poly.pdbx_strand_id
1 'polypeptide(L)'
;CRHMAYTCICACGPNPAVLHYGHAGRPNSRLVKEGDMALLDMGAEYHCYAADITCSFPVVSRSVGQVDRSTAFSPDQRLVYEAVLGAQRAVIAALQPGASWLELHRTAERTILRSLLGGGVLTRGDGAGEGHCVGGDVEAHEDGTEASIDEMLAADLGAVFMPHGLG
;
A
#
# COMPACT_ATOMS: atom_id res chain seq x y z
N CYS A 1 -19.77 -6.06 -20.54
CA CYS A 1 -18.99 -7.23 -20.07
C CYS A 1 -19.90 -8.08 -19.17
N ARG A 2 -19.95 -9.42 -19.34
CA ARG A 2 -20.84 -10.33 -18.58
C ARG A 2 -20.11 -11.19 -17.53
N HIS A 3 -18.79 -11.29 -17.62
CA HIS A 3 -17.96 -12.13 -16.75
C HIS A 3 -16.94 -11.28 -16.02
N MET A 4 -16.64 -11.65 -14.77
CA MET A 4 -15.51 -11.11 -14.03
C MET A 4 -14.28 -11.99 -14.26
N ALA A 5 -13.09 -11.41 -14.32
CA ALA A 5 -11.85 -12.16 -14.51
C ALA A 5 -11.51 -13.02 -13.27
N TYR A 6 -11.94 -12.59 -12.08
CA TYR A 6 -11.76 -13.28 -10.81
C TYR A 6 -12.86 -12.89 -9.81
N THR A 7 -12.89 -13.54 -8.64
CA THR A 7 -13.82 -13.19 -7.57
C THR A 7 -13.44 -11.83 -7.00
N CYS A 8 -14.37 -10.87 -7.04
CA CYS A 8 -14.15 -9.52 -6.52
C CYS A 8 -13.71 -9.52 -5.05
N ILE A 9 -12.68 -8.74 -4.73
CA ILE A 9 -12.31 -8.40 -3.36
C ILE A 9 -12.91 -7.03 -3.05
N CYS A 10 -13.89 -6.98 -2.15
CA CYS A 10 -14.55 -5.76 -1.69
C CYS A 10 -14.31 -5.59 -0.18
N ALA A 11 -13.09 -5.22 0.19
CA ALA A 11 -12.65 -5.17 1.57
C ALA A 11 -12.79 -3.77 2.18
N CYS A 12 -13.14 -3.70 3.45
CA CYS A 12 -13.18 -2.44 4.22
C CYS A 12 -12.74 -2.66 5.67
N GLY A 13 -12.28 -1.58 6.31
CA GLY A 13 -11.79 -1.61 7.69
C GLY A 13 -10.52 -2.45 7.81
N PRO A 14 -10.48 -3.51 8.64
CA PRO A 14 -9.31 -4.37 8.77
C PRO A 14 -9.19 -5.43 7.66
N ASN A 15 -10.26 -5.70 6.90
CA ASN A 15 -10.28 -6.78 5.91
C ASN A 15 -9.31 -6.59 4.71
N PRO A 16 -8.91 -5.37 4.29
CA PRO A 16 -7.90 -5.18 3.25
C PRO A 16 -6.54 -5.85 3.57
N ALA A 17 -6.27 -6.18 4.83
CA ALA A 17 -5.08 -6.95 5.21
C ALA A 17 -5.16 -8.45 4.85
N VAL A 18 -6.31 -8.94 4.37
CA VAL A 18 -6.49 -10.32 3.88
C VAL A 18 -6.46 -10.30 2.36
N LEU A 19 -5.36 -10.82 1.77
CA LEU A 19 -5.08 -10.64 0.34
C LEU A 19 -6.22 -11.13 -0.58
N HIS A 20 -6.74 -12.33 -0.34
CA HIS A 20 -7.85 -12.90 -1.13
C HIS A 20 -9.16 -12.92 -0.34
N TYR A 21 -9.55 -11.78 0.24
CA TYR A 21 -10.90 -11.59 0.79
C TYR A 21 -11.97 -11.73 -0.31
N GLY A 22 -13.24 -11.95 0.03
CA GLY A 22 -14.34 -12.04 -0.95
C GLY A 22 -14.72 -13.44 -1.43
N HIS A 23 -13.88 -14.45 -1.20
CA HIS A 23 -14.24 -15.86 -1.43
C HIS A 23 -15.35 -16.35 -0.48
N ALA A 24 -15.88 -17.56 -0.70
CA ALA A 24 -17.03 -18.08 0.04
C ALA A 24 -16.89 -18.11 1.58
N GLY A 25 -15.67 -18.26 2.12
CA GLY A 25 -15.42 -18.22 3.57
C GLY A 25 -15.35 -16.81 4.17
N ARG A 26 -15.26 -15.78 3.31
CA ARG A 26 -15.17 -14.36 3.65
C ARG A 26 -15.91 -13.52 2.58
N PRO A 27 -17.23 -13.67 2.42
CA PRO A 27 -17.95 -13.35 1.18
C PRO A 27 -18.34 -11.87 1.04
N ASN A 28 -17.39 -10.94 1.23
CA ASN A 28 -17.63 -9.50 1.08
C ASN A 28 -18.80 -8.94 1.92
N SER A 29 -19.04 -9.50 3.11
CA SER A 29 -20.25 -9.25 3.90
C SER A 29 -20.08 -8.23 5.04
N ARG A 30 -18.90 -7.63 5.21
CA ARG A 30 -18.67 -6.63 6.27
C ARG A 30 -19.42 -5.34 5.91
N LEU A 31 -20.14 -4.79 6.88
CA LEU A 31 -20.74 -3.45 6.77
C LEU A 31 -19.64 -2.40 6.67
N VAL A 32 -19.72 -1.56 5.64
CA VAL A 32 -18.83 -0.42 5.42
C VAL A 32 -19.14 0.68 6.44
N LYS A 33 -18.11 1.23 7.10
CA LYS A 33 -18.26 2.30 8.10
C LYS A 33 -17.46 3.53 7.70
N GLU A 34 -17.95 4.71 8.05
CA GLU A 34 -17.21 5.96 7.91
C GLU A 34 -15.87 5.88 8.66
N GLY A 35 -14.82 6.42 8.05
CA GLY A 35 -13.46 6.37 8.58
C GLY A 35 -12.71 5.07 8.26
N ASP A 36 -13.36 4.03 7.74
CA ASP A 36 -12.66 2.86 7.20
C ASP A 36 -11.83 3.24 5.97
N MET A 37 -10.74 2.53 5.72
CA MET A 37 -10.21 2.37 4.36
C MET A 37 -11.00 1.28 3.64
N ALA A 38 -11.33 1.53 2.37
CA ALA A 38 -11.82 0.52 1.45
C ALA A 38 -10.72 0.14 0.46
N LEU A 39 -10.66 -1.15 0.11
CA LEU A 39 -9.83 -1.70 -0.96
C LEU A 39 -10.74 -2.53 -1.86
N LEU A 40 -10.78 -2.16 -3.12
CA LEU A 40 -11.52 -2.83 -4.17
C LEU A 40 -10.52 -3.41 -5.17
N ASP A 41 -10.44 -4.72 -5.25
CA ASP A 41 -9.69 -5.40 -6.30
C ASP A 41 -10.66 -6.20 -7.17
N MET A 42 -10.88 -5.69 -8.39
CA MET A 42 -11.90 -6.18 -9.30
C MET A 42 -11.51 -5.97 -10.76
N GLY A 43 -11.81 -6.99 -11.57
CA GLY A 43 -11.44 -7.05 -12.97
C GLY A 43 -12.56 -7.59 -13.85
N ALA A 44 -12.85 -6.90 -14.96
CA ALA A 44 -13.78 -7.38 -15.97
C ALA A 44 -13.07 -8.30 -16.97
N GLU A 45 -13.79 -9.30 -17.51
CA GLU A 45 -13.28 -10.14 -18.60
C GLU A 45 -13.97 -9.79 -19.93
N TYR A 46 -13.18 -9.47 -20.96
CA TYR A 46 -13.68 -9.19 -22.30
C TYR A 46 -13.04 -10.12 -23.33
N HIS A 47 -13.83 -11.02 -23.92
CA HIS A 47 -13.34 -12.05 -24.86
C HIS A 47 -12.12 -12.81 -24.31
N CYS A 48 -12.18 -13.25 -23.05
CA CYS A 48 -11.08 -13.92 -22.35
C CYS A 48 -9.82 -13.06 -22.13
N TYR A 49 -9.87 -11.74 -22.37
CA TYR A 49 -8.88 -10.79 -21.88
C TYR A 49 -9.33 -10.25 -20.53
N ALA A 50 -8.46 -10.35 -19.53
CA ALA A 50 -8.72 -9.86 -18.19
C ALA A 50 -8.24 -8.40 -18.03
N ALA A 51 -9.06 -7.58 -17.40
CA ALA A 51 -8.60 -6.41 -16.67
C ALA A 51 -8.40 -6.78 -15.20
N ASP A 52 -7.51 -6.07 -14.52
CA ASP A 52 -7.13 -6.33 -13.15
C ASP A 52 -6.72 -5.01 -12.50
N ILE A 53 -7.55 -4.53 -11.57
CA ILE A 53 -7.44 -3.18 -11.03
C ILE A 53 -7.77 -3.21 -9.54
N THR A 54 -6.80 -2.78 -8.74
CA THR A 54 -6.98 -2.49 -7.33
C THR A 54 -7.08 -0.98 -7.08
N CYS A 55 -8.07 -0.55 -6.30
CA CYS A 55 -8.29 0.83 -5.87
C CYS A 55 -8.50 0.89 -4.36
N SER A 56 -7.72 1.73 -3.67
CA SER A 56 -7.85 1.98 -2.23
C SER A 56 -8.25 3.43 -1.97
N PHE A 57 -9.22 3.66 -1.09
CA PHE A 57 -9.72 5.00 -0.78
C PHE A 57 -10.42 5.07 0.58
N PRO A 58 -10.46 6.25 1.24
CA PRO A 58 -11.15 6.43 2.50
C PRO A 58 -12.67 6.39 2.30
N VAL A 59 -13.38 5.74 3.20
CA VAL A 59 -14.84 5.75 3.26
C VAL A 59 -15.27 7.03 3.97
N VAL A 60 -15.97 7.88 3.22
CA VAL A 60 -16.59 9.12 3.71
C VAL A 60 -18.10 8.95 3.83
N SER A 61 -18.71 9.63 4.80
CA SER A 61 -20.17 9.63 4.91
C SER A 61 -20.84 10.24 3.68
N ARG A 62 -21.97 9.66 3.31
CA ARG A 62 -22.84 10.10 2.21
C ARG A 62 -23.49 11.47 2.45
N SER A 63 -23.54 11.94 3.71
CA SER A 63 -24.11 13.24 4.08
C SER A 63 -23.14 14.40 3.81
N VAL A 64 -21.86 14.09 3.64
CA VAL A 64 -20.89 15.05 3.13
C VAL A 64 -21.06 15.07 1.61
N GLY A 65 -21.19 16.25 1.00
CA GLY A 65 -21.39 16.40 -0.44
C GLY A 65 -20.19 15.92 -1.26
N GLN A 66 -19.81 16.66 -2.30
CA GLN A 66 -18.59 16.33 -3.03
C GLN A 66 -17.37 16.61 -2.13
N VAL A 67 -16.77 15.55 -1.59
CA VAL A 67 -15.58 15.66 -0.73
C VAL A 67 -14.34 15.62 -1.61
N ASP A 68 -13.45 16.60 -1.42
CA ASP A 68 -12.09 16.48 -1.93
C ASP A 68 -11.43 15.28 -1.26
N ARG A 69 -11.24 14.22 -2.05
CA ARG A 69 -10.64 12.97 -1.59
C ARG A 69 -9.24 13.16 -1.02
N SER A 70 -8.51 14.19 -1.44
CA SER A 70 -7.20 14.50 -0.86
C SER A 70 -7.33 14.85 0.63
N THR A 71 -8.40 15.54 1.03
CA THR A 71 -8.69 15.92 2.42
C THR A 71 -9.43 14.85 3.23
N ALA A 72 -9.90 13.78 2.58
CA ALA A 72 -10.67 12.73 3.21
C ALA A 72 -9.82 11.69 3.98
N PHE A 73 -8.51 11.62 3.70
CA PHE A 73 -7.61 10.70 4.40
C PHE A 73 -7.27 11.24 5.80
N SER A 74 -7.28 10.37 6.81
CA SER A 74 -6.59 10.66 8.06
C SER A 74 -5.06 10.71 7.84
N PRO A 75 -4.28 11.31 8.77
CA PRO A 75 -2.82 11.33 8.66
C PRO A 75 -2.21 9.94 8.45
N ASP A 76 -2.62 8.95 9.26
CA ASP A 76 -2.11 7.57 9.16
C ASP A 76 -2.51 6.90 7.84
N GLN A 77 -3.74 7.10 7.39
CA GLN A 77 -4.21 6.57 6.11
C GLN A 77 -3.43 7.17 4.94
N ARG A 78 -3.17 8.49 5.00
CA ARG A 78 -2.39 9.18 3.98
C ARG A 78 -0.95 8.69 3.95
N LEU A 79 -0.31 8.49 5.11
CA LEU A 79 1.05 7.97 5.19
C LEU A 79 1.18 6.64 4.45
N VAL A 80 0.30 5.68 4.75
CA VAL A 80 0.33 4.35 4.10
C VAL A 80 -0.02 4.44 2.62
N TYR A 81 -1.04 5.24 2.27
CA TYR A 81 -1.47 5.41 0.88
C TYR A 81 -0.36 6.00 0.00
N GLU A 82 0.29 7.08 0.46
CA GLU A 82 1.37 7.74 -0.28
C GLU A 82 2.64 6.87 -0.35
N ALA A 83 2.92 6.05 0.66
CA ALA A 83 4.01 5.07 0.59
C ALA A 83 3.80 4.09 -0.57
N VAL A 84 2.59 3.52 -0.68
CA VAL A 84 2.22 2.58 -1.74
C VAL A 84 2.16 3.27 -3.10
N LEU A 85 1.59 4.48 -3.18
CA LEU A 85 1.52 5.26 -4.41
C LEU A 85 2.92 5.66 -4.92
N GLY A 86 3.81 6.04 -4.00
CA GLY A 86 5.21 6.32 -4.29
C GLY A 86 5.93 5.10 -4.87
N ALA A 87 5.76 3.93 -4.25
CA ALA A 87 6.32 2.68 -4.74
C ALA A 87 5.79 2.29 -6.13
N GLN A 88 4.48 2.38 -6.35
CA GLN A 88 3.86 2.13 -7.66
C GLN A 88 4.45 3.04 -8.74
N ARG A 89 4.56 4.35 -8.47
CA ARG A 89 5.13 5.32 -9.42
C ARG A 89 6.61 5.06 -9.70
N ALA A 90 7.38 4.71 -8.68
CA ALA A 90 8.80 4.38 -8.82
C ALA A 90 9.01 3.15 -9.71
N VAL A 91 8.22 2.09 -9.50
CA VAL A 91 8.25 0.88 -10.34
C VAL A 91 7.84 1.19 -11.78
N ILE A 92 6.75 1.94 -11.98
CA ILE A 92 6.30 2.34 -13.33
C ILE A 92 7.39 3.13 -14.06
N ALA A 93 8.08 4.04 -13.36
CA ALA A 93 9.17 4.82 -13.95
C ALA A 93 10.41 3.96 -14.30
N ALA A 94 10.66 2.88 -13.55
CA ALA A 94 11.78 1.97 -13.78
C ALA A 94 11.48 0.87 -14.82
N LEU A 95 10.20 0.64 -15.16
CA LEU A 95 9.79 -0.38 -16.12
C LEU A 95 10.26 -0.05 -17.54
N GLN A 96 11.07 -0.95 -18.09
CA GLN A 96 11.56 -0.91 -19.46
C GLN A 96 11.91 -2.33 -19.96
N PRO A 97 12.04 -2.55 -21.28
CA PRO A 97 12.49 -3.85 -21.81
C PRO A 97 13.80 -4.31 -21.17
N GLY A 98 13.82 -5.55 -20.67
CA GLY A 98 14.99 -6.12 -20.00
C GLY A 98 15.15 -5.76 -18.52
N ALA A 99 14.22 -4.98 -17.93
CA ALA A 99 14.22 -4.72 -16.49
C ALA A 99 14.10 -6.03 -15.68
N SER A 100 14.89 -6.13 -14.61
CA SER A 100 14.81 -7.26 -13.67
C SER A 100 13.59 -7.12 -12.77
N TRP A 101 12.72 -8.13 -12.76
CA TRP A 101 11.57 -8.17 -11.85
C TRP A 101 11.99 -8.05 -10.38
N LEU A 102 13.11 -8.69 -10.00
CA LEU A 102 13.62 -8.64 -8.63
C LEU A 102 14.06 -7.23 -8.23
N GLU A 103 14.69 -6.50 -9.15
CA GLU A 103 15.10 -5.11 -8.90
C GLU A 103 13.89 -4.17 -8.81
N LEU A 104 12.84 -4.41 -9.60
CA LEU A 104 11.58 -3.67 -9.50
C LEU A 104 10.88 -3.94 -8.16
N HIS A 105 10.88 -5.19 -7.70
CA HIS A 105 10.37 -5.55 -6.37
C HIS A 105 11.16 -4.82 -5.27
N ARG A 106 12.49 -4.88 -5.30
CA ARG A 106 13.36 -4.15 -4.35
C ARG A 106 13.16 -2.63 -4.41
N THR A 107 12.89 -2.08 -5.59
CA THR A 107 12.56 -0.65 -5.76
C THR A 107 11.28 -0.28 -5.02
N ALA A 108 10.25 -1.14 -5.08
CA ALA A 108 9.01 -0.93 -4.34
C ALA A 108 9.25 -1.02 -2.83
N GLU A 109 9.92 -2.08 -2.36
CA GLU A 109 10.23 -2.28 -0.93
C GLU A 109 11.03 -1.11 -0.37
N ARG A 110 12.11 -0.70 -1.04
CA ARG A 110 12.94 0.44 -0.64
C ARG A 110 12.11 1.70 -0.47
N THR A 111 11.22 1.97 -1.43
CA THR A 111 10.36 3.16 -1.43
C THR A 111 9.41 3.14 -0.24
N ILE A 112 8.79 1.99 0.06
CA ILE A 112 7.88 1.84 1.19
C ILE A 112 8.64 1.98 2.51
N LEU A 113 9.80 1.32 2.67
CA LEU A 113 10.62 1.41 3.87
C LEU A 113 11.04 2.86 4.16
N ARG A 114 11.45 3.61 3.12
CA ARG A 114 11.78 5.03 3.25
C ARG A 114 10.59 5.85 3.77
N SER A 115 9.39 5.62 3.23
CA SER A 115 8.18 6.30 3.68
C SER A 115 7.79 5.92 5.12
N LEU A 116 7.91 4.65 5.51
CA LEU A 116 7.59 4.19 6.85
C LEU A 116 8.59 4.70 7.91
N LEU A 117 9.88 4.79 7.56
CA LEU A 117 10.90 5.45 8.37
C LEU A 117 10.61 6.94 8.53
N GLY A 118 10.36 7.65 7.42
CA GLY A 118 10.02 9.09 7.46
C GLY A 118 8.72 9.40 8.20
N GLY A 119 7.77 8.45 8.21
CA GLY A 119 6.54 8.54 8.98
C GLY A 119 6.65 8.08 10.44
N GLY A 120 7.83 7.66 10.90
CA GLY A 120 8.06 7.19 12.27
C GLY A 120 7.40 5.86 12.63
N VAL A 121 6.94 5.09 11.64
CA VAL A 121 6.38 3.74 11.83
C VAL A 121 7.51 2.73 12.05
N LEU A 122 8.64 2.93 11.35
CA LEU A 122 9.89 2.22 11.59
C LEU A 122 10.85 3.16 12.31
N THR A 123 11.63 2.61 13.23
CA THR A 123 12.72 3.31 13.90
C THR A 123 14.05 2.69 13.51
N ARG A 124 15.12 3.49 13.57
CA ARG A 124 16.48 2.95 13.48
C ARG A 124 16.78 2.21 14.78
N GLY A 125 17.59 1.16 14.69
CA GLY A 125 18.10 0.48 15.88
C GLY A 125 19.29 1.26 16.43
N ASP A 126 19.05 2.33 17.16
CA ASP A 126 20.06 2.91 18.04
C ASP A 126 20.10 2.08 19.33
N GLY A 127 21.27 1.50 19.65
CA GLY A 127 21.48 0.63 20.81
C GLY A 127 21.32 1.29 22.19
N ALA A 128 20.48 2.33 22.32
CA ALA A 128 20.13 2.96 23.57
C ALA A 128 18.61 2.82 23.76
N GLY A 129 18.20 2.22 24.87
CA GLY A 129 16.80 2.07 25.23
C GLY A 129 16.07 3.40 25.40
N GLU A 130 14.75 3.27 25.39
CA GLU A 130 13.70 4.30 25.57
C GLU A 130 13.24 4.98 24.28
N GLY A 131 12.13 4.45 23.76
CA GLY A 131 11.41 4.99 22.62
C GLY A 131 11.01 6.45 22.85
N HIS A 132 11.56 7.31 22.02
CA HIS A 132 11.03 8.64 21.78
C HIS A 132 10.58 8.71 20.33
N CYS A 133 9.27 8.84 20.11
CA CYS A 133 8.74 9.17 18.79
C CYS A 133 9.21 10.58 18.46
N VAL A 134 10.30 10.72 17.70
CA VAL A 134 10.77 12.03 17.25
C VAL A 134 9.88 12.49 16.10
N GLY A 135 8.70 12.99 16.47
CA GLY A 135 7.96 13.94 15.64
C GLY A 135 8.71 15.27 15.68
N GLY A 136 9.74 15.39 14.85
CA GLY A 136 10.56 16.58 14.73
C GLY A 136 11.55 16.37 13.61
N ASP A 137 11.76 17.39 12.81
CA ASP A 137 12.59 17.41 11.60
C ASP A 137 13.97 16.77 11.87
N VAL A 138 14.06 15.45 11.66
CA VAL A 138 15.36 14.79 11.60
C VAL A 138 15.89 15.16 10.23
N GLU A 139 16.77 16.17 10.18
CA GLU A 139 17.72 16.31 9.09
C GLU A 139 18.65 15.09 9.13
N ALA A 140 18.10 13.94 8.75
CA ALA A 140 18.86 12.75 8.52
C ALA A 140 19.68 13.04 7.28
N HIS A 141 21.01 13.12 7.45
CA HIS A 141 21.92 13.04 6.31
C HIS A 141 21.47 11.87 5.43
N GLU A 142 21.18 12.15 4.15
CA GLU A 142 20.61 11.17 3.19
C GLU A 142 21.36 9.83 3.22
N ASP A 143 22.69 9.90 3.34
CA ASP A 143 23.61 8.75 3.44
C ASP A 143 23.27 7.79 4.59
N GLY A 144 22.88 8.31 5.76
CA GLY A 144 22.54 7.46 6.92
C GLY A 144 21.18 6.78 6.76
N THR A 145 20.26 7.38 6.00
CA THR A 145 18.93 6.82 5.74
C THR A 145 19.02 5.64 4.79
N GLU A 146 19.81 5.78 3.72
CA GLU A 146 19.97 4.72 2.73
C GLU A 146 20.68 3.49 3.30
N ALA A 147 21.70 3.68 4.14
CA ALA A 147 22.38 2.57 4.82
C ALA A 147 21.41 1.75 5.70
N SER A 148 20.55 2.41 6.48
CA SER A 148 19.55 1.72 7.29
C SER A 148 18.52 0.96 6.44
N ILE A 149 18.12 1.50 5.28
CA ILE A 149 17.19 0.80 4.39
C ILE A 149 17.86 -0.42 3.75
N ASP A 150 19.15 -0.34 3.40
CA ASP A 150 19.90 -1.50 2.89
C ASP A 150 19.99 -2.61 3.93
N GLU A 151 20.22 -2.27 5.20
CA GLU A 151 20.18 -3.23 6.31
C GLU A 151 18.80 -3.87 6.47
N MET A 152 17.72 -3.08 6.37
CA MET A 152 16.34 -3.59 6.41
C MET A 152 16.04 -4.56 5.26
N LEU A 153 16.44 -4.22 4.04
CA LEU A 153 16.28 -5.10 2.87
C LEU A 153 17.11 -6.38 3.03
N ALA A 154 18.33 -6.29 3.56
CA ALA A 154 19.18 -7.46 3.82
C ALA A 154 18.64 -8.37 4.92
N ALA A 155 17.87 -7.81 5.86
CA ALA A 155 17.18 -8.55 6.91
C ALA A 155 15.83 -9.15 6.44
N ASP A 156 15.50 -9.05 5.15
CA ASP A 156 14.20 -9.43 4.58
C ASP A 156 13.04 -8.76 5.34
N LEU A 157 13.25 -7.52 5.81
CA LEU A 157 12.24 -6.65 6.38
C LEU A 157 11.39 -6.10 5.22
N GLY A 158 10.70 -7.02 4.54
CA GLY A 158 9.88 -6.75 3.38
C GLY A 158 8.52 -6.22 3.81
N ALA A 159 8.16 -5.04 3.29
CA ALA A 159 6.76 -4.70 3.19
C ALA A 159 6.20 -5.49 2.00
N VAL A 160 5.22 -6.36 2.24
CA VAL A 160 4.54 -7.09 1.16
C VAL A 160 3.78 -6.07 0.30
N PHE A 161 4.44 -5.52 -0.71
CA PHE A 161 3.78 -4.92 -1.86
C PHE A 161 3.43 -6.05 -2.83
N MET A 162 2.30 -6.68 -2.57
CA MET A 162 1.61 -7.46 -3.60
C MET A 162 0.63 -6.47 -4.23
N PRO A 163 0.84 -5.97 -5.46
CA PRO A 163 -0.31 -5.55 -6.23
C PRO A 163 -1.22 -6.77 -6.25
N HIS A 164 -2.41 -6.67 -5.66
CA HIS A 164 -3.36 -7.74 -5.85
C HIS A 164 -3.60 -7.84 -7.35
N GLY A 165 -3.54 -9.06 -7.84
CA GLY A 165 -3.78 -9.34 -9.22
C GLY A 165 -3.86 -10.84 -9.48
N LEU A 166 -4.20 -11.17 -10.71
CA LEU A 166 -4.21 -12.51 -11.28
C LEU A 166 -2.80 -13.09 -11.23
N GLY A 167 -2.43 -13.63 -10.07
CA GLY A 167 -1.36 -14.61 -9.94
C GLY A 167 -1.69 -15.89 -10.69
#